data_AF-A0A9D9DCN1-F1
#
_entry.id   AF-A0A9D9DCN1-F1
#
_cell.length_a   1.000
_cell.length_b   1.000
_cell.length_c   1.000
_cell.angle_alpha   90.00
_cell.angle_beta   90.00
_cell.angle_gamma   90.00
#
_symmetry.space_group_name_H-M   'P 1'
#
loop_
_entity.id
_entity.type
_entity.pdbx_description
1 polymer ?
#
loop_
_entity_poly.entity_id
_entity_poly.type
_entity_poly.pdbx_seq_one_letter_code
_entity_poly.pdbx_strand_id
1 'polypeptide(L)'
;MIYLKLALKMLRFEWRLSLVLTAALAAVLAPLMLLWSLRSGVISTLEHQIIDNPANMEIVIAGNEGGRELYEFLKNDPDVAFVAPKPITLNAEAVLRSLVSKKFHQRVTLYPTGSGDPLLEGSGIAAGKLADTELVLSSALAKTLEAQPGDEISVSVTRRVNGEAQKGQAVFTVKGILDPAYSAQQCAYLTVDTLIYLADYKSGNEPPIFSDGSTKLDKTRYFAGVRLYAKSLDSVLSLTEKIHALHREISGSKAAQVQNLKAVDSVLTSIFLVLAAVSAAGGAAAFYGLIHMNLHSRSRTMAMLLLMGMDKVQLTLFAALKNAICALCALLLSWALYQCGAVMINARFSEVLRGADIASLSPGFMLLLLAAAEFLVCSMSVVSMYFNYANKQTAQLLRD
;
A
#
# COMPACT_ATOMS: atom_id res chain seq x y z
N MET A 1 38.92 15.86 23.61
CA MET A 1 39.80 14.96 22.82
C MET A 1 40.57 13.93 23.64
N ILE A 2 41.09 14.26 24.83
CA ILE A 2 41.86 13.32 25.67
C ILE A 2 41.04 12.08 26.08
N TYR A 3 39.80 12.29 26.56
CA TYR A 3 38.90 11.20 26.97
C TYR A 3 38.55 10.22 25.83
N LEU A 4 38.37 10.73 24.61
CA LEU A 4 38.09 9.89 23.44
C LEU A 4 39.29 9.00 23.06
N LYS A 5 40.51 9.57 23.05
CA LYS A 5 41.74 8.79 22.80
C LYS A 5 41.98 7.74 23.88
N LEU A 6 41.67 8.07 25.13
CA LEU A 6 41.79 7.15 26.26
C LEU A 6 40.76 6.02 26.15
N ALA A 7 39.51 6.33 25.79
CA ALA A 7 38.45 5.35 25.59
C ALA A 7 38.80 4.37 24.45
N LEU A 8 39.30 4.87 23.32
CA LEU A 8 39.77 4.05 22.19
C LEU A 8 40.93 3.13 22.57
N LYS A 9 41.93 3.64 23.31
CA LYS A 9 43.04 2.81 23.81
C LYS A 9 42.56 1.73 24.77
N MET A 10 41.62 2.06 25.65
CA MET A 10 41.04 1.10 26.58
C MET A 10 40.17 0.06 25.88
N LEU A 11 39.42 0.45 24.85
CA LEU A 11 38.66 -0.48 23.99
C LEU A 11 39.58 -1.52 23.33
N ARG A 12 40.75 -1.07 22.85
CA ARG A 12 41.74 -1.93 22.22
C ARG A 12 42.44 -2.84 23.23
N PHE A 13 42.67 -2.36 24.45
CA PHE A 13 43.23 -3.17 25.53
C PHE A 13 42.24 -4.26 25.98
N GLU A 14 40.96 -3.92 26.09
CA GLU A 14 39.87 -4.83 26.52
C GLU A 14 39.09 -5.43 25.34
N TRP A 15 39.76 -5.67 24.20
CA TRP A 15 39.09 -6.01 22.94
C TRP A 15 38.12 -7.20 23.04
N ARG A 16 38.43 -8.22 23.86
CA ARG A 16 37.55 -9.38 24.08
C ARG A 16 36.21 -8.99 24.71
N LEU A 17 36.23 -8.15 25.75
CA LEU A 17 35.03 -7.70 26.45
C LEU A 17 34.22 -6.73 25.58
N SER A 18 34.91 -5.82 24.88
CA SER A 18 34.27 -4.93 23.91
C SER A 18 33.62 -5.70 22.77
N LEU A 19 34.24 -6.77 22.26
CA LEU A 19 33.64 -7.64 21.26
C LEU A 19 32.39 -8.35 21.77
N VAL A 20 32.39 -8.87 23.00
CA VAL A 20 31.20 -9.53 23.56
C VAL A 20 30.04 -8.54 23.73
N LEU A 21 30.30 -7.35 24.25
CA LEU A 21 29.31 -6.26 24.34
C LEU A 21 28.76 -5.89 22.96
N THR A 22 29.66 -5.70 21.99
CA THR A 22 29.30 -5.33 20.61
C THR A 22 28.48 -6.44 19.94
N ALA A 23 28.89 -7.70 20.07
CA ALA A 23 28.21 -8.85 19.48
C ALA A 23 26.84 -9.10 20.12
N ALA A 24 26.73 -8.98 21.44
CA ALA A 24 25.46 -9.09 22.14
C ALA A 24 24.46 -8.03 21.66
N LEU A 25 24.90 -6.78 21.51
CA LEU A 25 24.06 -5.69 20.99
C LEU A 25 23.71 -5.90 19.53
N ALA A 26 24.67 -6.38 18.75
CA ALA A 26 24.43 -6.68 17.35
C ALA A 26 23.41 -7.81 17.16
N ALA A 27 23.42 -8.82 18.03
CA ALA A 27 22.52 -9.97 18.01
C ALA A 27 21.06 -9.60 18.33
N VAL A 28 20.82 -8.50 19.05
CA VAL A 28 19.46 -7.98 19.29
C VAL A 28 19.03 -7.04 18.16
N LEU A 29 19.90 -6.14 17.72
CA LEU A 29 19.57 -5.13 16.73
C LEU A 29 19.40 -5.70 15.31
N ALA A 30 20.23 -6.65 14.88
CA ALA A 30 20.20 -7.16 13.51
C ALA A 30 18.89 -7.89 13.17
N PRO A 31 18.37 -8.81 14.01
CA PRO A 31 17.08 -9.44 13.76
C PRO A 31 15.92 -8.43 13.77
N LEU A 32 15.94 -7.44 14.68
CA LEU A 32 14.91 -6.39 14.71
C LEU A 32 14.90 -5.54 13.44
N MET A 33 16.07 -5.18 12.91
CA MET A 33 16.18 -4.48 11.63
C MET A 33 15.63 -5.32 10.47
N LEU A 34 15.98 -6.61 10.40
CA LEU A 34 15.48 -7.51 9.36
C LEU A 34 13.95 -7.68 9.44
N LEU A 35 13.41 -7.90 10.64
CA LEU A 35 11.99 -8.08 10.87
C LEU A 35 11.21 -6.81 10.48
N TRP A 36 11.67 -5.64 10.90
CA TRP A 36 11.05 -4.36 10.55
C TRP A 36 11.14 -4.07 9.04
N SER A 37 12.28 -4.36 8.42
CA SER A 37 12.45 -4.16 6.98
C SER A 37 11.51 -5.05 6.17
N LEU A 38 11.38 -6.34 6.54
CA LEU A 38 10.47 -7.26 5.87
C LEU A 38 9.01 -6.79 5.98
N ARG A 39 8.62 -6.35 7.18
CA ARG A 39 7.31 -5.77 7.44
C ARG A 39 7.04 -4.59 6.50
N SER A 40 7.90 -3.58 6.51
CA SER A 40 7.74 -2.38 5.68
C SER A 40 7.70 -2.71 4.19
N GLY A 41 8.49 -3.69 3.75
CA GLY A 41 8.48 -4.20 2.38
C GLY A 41 7.20 -4.85 1.93
N VAL A 42 6.71 -5.79 2.74
CA VAL A 42 5.49 -6.52 2.43
C VAL A 42 4.30 -5.56 2.40
N ILE A 43 4.22 -4.65 3.36
CA ILE A 43 3.15 -3.64 3.41
C ILE A 43 3.23 -2.73 2.19
N SER A 44 4.39 -2.14 1.89
CA SER A 44 4.53 -1.23 0.75
C SER A 44 4.25 -1.92 -0.58
N THR A 45 4.63 -3.19 -0.73
CA THR A 45 4.34 -3.93 -1.96
C THR A 45 2.85 -4.23 -2.11
N LEU A 46 2.18 -4.64 -1.03
CA LEU A 46 0.74 -4.89 -1.03
C LEU A 46 -0.05 -3.59 -1.24
N GLU A 47 0.43 -2.49 -0.67
CA GLU A 47 -0.14 -1.16 -0.83
C GLU A 47 0.01 -0.68 -2.28
N HIS A 48 1.21 -0.71 -2.85
CA HIS A 48 1.45 -0.35 -4.26
C HIS A 48 0.61 -1.18 -5.22
N GLN A 49 0.59 -2.51 -5.06
CA GLN A 49 -0.20 -3.39 -5.94
C GLN A 49 -1.70 -3.07 -5.94
N ILE A 50 -2.20 -2.43 -4.88
CA ILE A 50 -3.62 -2.14 -4.75
C ILE A 50 -3.97 -0.70 -5.04
N ILE A 51 -3.17 0.26 -4.57
CA ILE A 51 -3.34 1.69 -4.87
C ILE A 51 -3.14 1.95 -6.36
N ASP A 52 -2.14 1.32 -6.98
CA ASP A 52 -1.75 1.61 -8.36
C ASP A 52 -2.76 1.07 -9.39
N ASN A 53 -3.72 0.24 -8.98
CA ASN A 53 -4.77 -0.29 -9.86
C ASN A 53 -6.14 0.35 -9.55
N PRO A 54 -6.61 1.30 -10.37
CA PRO A 54 -7.90 1.96 -10.18
C PRO A 54 -9.10 1.00 -10.19
N ALA A 55 -8.98 -0.19 -10.80
CA ALA A 55 -10.01 -1.22 -10.74
C ALA A 55 -10.20 -1.82 -9.34
N ASN A 56 -9.32 -1.51 -8.38
CA ASN A 56 -9.51 -1.89 -6.97
C ASN A 56 -10.36 -0.90 -6.18
N MET A 57 -10.59 0.29 -6.72
CA MET A 57 -11.40 1.33 -6.10
C MET A 57 -12.87 1.23 -6.51
N GLU A 58 -13.24 0.27 -7.36
CA GLU A 58 -14.62 0.07 -7.82
C GLU A 58 -15.52 -0.53 -6.74
N ILE A 59 -16.71 0.05 -6.59
CA ILE A 59 -17.78 -0.45 -5.72
C ILE A 59 -18.99 -0.77 -6.61
N VAL A 60 -19.30 -2.06 -6.73
CA VAL A 60 -20.45 -2.56 -7.50
C VAL A 60 -21.65 -2.73 -6.59
N ILE A 61 -22.61 -1.84 -6.76
CA ILE A 61 -23.88 -1.83 -6.03
C ILE A 61 -24.86 -2.79 -6.72
N ALA A 62 -25.53 -3.61 -5.92
CA ALA A 62 -26.55 -4.54 -6.36
C ALA A 62 -27.86 -3.82 -6.67
N GLY A 63 -28.62 -4.39 -7.61
CA GLY A 63 -29.97 -3.92 -7.92
C GLY A 63 -30.00 -2.73 -8.88
N ASN A 64 -31.24 -2.35 -9.24
CA ASN A 64 -31.55 -1.37 -10.27
C ASN A 64 -32.49 -0.26 -9.76
N GLU A 65 -32.62 -0.14 -8.44
CA GLU A 65 -33.61 0.73 -7.80
C GLU A 65 -32.95 2.03 -7.31
N GLY A 66 -33.65 3.17 -7.48
CA GLY A 66 -33.23 4.47 -6.95
C GLY A 66 -31.87 4.98 -7.46
N GLY A 67 -31.40 4.52 -8.62
CA GLY A 67 -30.10 4.89 -9.18
C GLY A 67 -29.90 6.39 -9.36
N ARG A 68 -30.97 7.15 -9.60
CA ARG A 68 -30.93 8.62 -9.70
C ARG A 68 -30.63 9.29 -8.36
N GLU A 69 -31.40 8.99 -7.32
CA GLU A 69 -31.20 9.57 -5.98
C GLU A 69 -29.81 9.19 -5.44
N LEU A 70 -29.40 7.95 -5.69
CA LEU A 70 -28.07 7.45 -5.35
C LEU A 70 -26.96 8.17 -6.12
N TYR A 71 -27.14 8.43 -7.42
CA TYR A 71 -26.20 9.21 -8.22
C TYR A 71 -26.03 10.63 -7.68
N GLU A 72 -27.13 11.33 -7.41
CA GLU A 72 -27.08 12.71 -6.88
C GLU A 72 -26.48 12.77 -5.47
N PHE A 73 -26.73 11.76 -4.65
CA PHE A 73 -26.12 11.63 -3.33
C PHE A 73 -24.60 11.43 -3.44
N LEU A 74 -24.14 10.51 -4.28
CA LEU A 74 -22.72 10.16 -4.41
C LEU A 74 -21.91 11.19 -5.19
N LYS A 75 -22.53 11.91 -6.14
CA LYS A 75 -21.85 12.91 -6.97
C LYS A 75 -21.23 14.04 -6.15
N ASN A 76 -21.81 14.36 -4.99
CA ASN A 76 -21.34 15.42 -4.12
C ASN A 76 -20.50 14.91 -2.94
N ASP A 77 -20.23 13.60 -2.87
CA ASP A 77 -19.49 13.00 -1.75
C ASP A 77 -17.96 13.16 -1.98
N PRO A 78 -17.21 13.72 -1.01
CA PRO A 78 -15.76 13.94 -1.15
C PRO A 78 -14.93 12.65 -1.25
N ASP A 79 -15.49 11.50 -0.85
CA ASP A 79 -14.83 10.20 -0.91
C ASP A 79 -14.87 9.56 -2.31
N VAL A 80 -15.65 10.14 -3.23
CA VAL A 80 -15.87 9.60 -4.58
C VAL A 80 -14.88 10.23 -5.57
N ALA A 81 -14.13 9.40 -6.30
CA ALA A 81 -13.29 9.84 -7.42
C ALA A 81 -14.08 9.94 -8.72
N PHE A 82 -14.96 8.97 -8.98
CA PHE A 82 -15.76 8.93 -10.18
C PHE A 82 -17.11 8.27 -9.93
N VAL A 83 -18.16 8.88 -10.47
CA VAL A 83 -19.50 8.29 -10.49
C VAL A 83 -20.16 8.56 -11.83
N ALA A 84 -20.66 7.50 -12.45
CA ALA A 84 -21.46 7.60 -13.67
C ALA A 84 -22.78 6.85 -13.51
N PRO A 85 -23.91 7.42 -13.96
CA PRO A 85 -25.18 6.73 -13.88
C PRO A 85 -25.21 5.58 -14.90
N LYS A 86 -25.82 4.46 -14.48
CA LYS A 86 -25.91 3.23 -15.25
C LYS A 86 -27.37 2.95 -15.62
N PRO A 87 -27.68 2.69 -16.90
CA PRO A 87 -29.02 2.24 -17.28
C PRO A 87 -29.29 0.81 -16.82
N ILE A 88 -30.57 0.42 -16.79
CA ILE A 88 -31.04 -0.90 -16.32
C ILE A 88 -30.17 -2.03 -16.92
N THR A 89 -29.66 -2.93 -16.07
CA THR A 89 -28.64 -3.94 -16.43
C THR A 89 -29.03 -4.83 -17.61
N LEU A 90 -30.32 -5.17 -17.76
CA LEU A 90 -30.85 -5.93 -18.92
C LEU A 90 -30.71 -5.18 -20.25
N ASN A 91 -30.59 -3.86 -20.20
CA ASN A 91 -30.51 -3.02 -21.38
C ASN A 91 -29.07 -2.74 -21.82
N ALA A 92 -28.03 -2.97 -21.01
CA ALA A 92 -26.65 -2.61 -21.35
C ALA A 92 -25.84 -3.73 -22.07
N GLU A 93 -26.48 -4.60 -22.84
CA GLU A 93 -25.82 -5.58 -23.72
C GLU A 93 -26.05 -5.25 -25.20
N ALA A 94 -25.01 -5.39 -26.03
CA ALA A 94 -25.09 -5.24 -27.48
C ALA A 94 -24.25 -6.29 -28.24
N VAL A 95 -24.50 -6.40 -29.54
CA VAL A 95 -23.66 -7.18 -30.46
C VAL A 95 -22.69 -6.22 -31.14
N LEU A 96 -21.38 -6.45 -30.95
CA LEU A 96 -20.33 -5.65 -31.58
C LEU A 96 -19.71 -6.42 -32.74
N ARG A 97 -19.50 -5.74 -33.86
CA ARG A 97 -18.87 -6.30 -35.06
C ARG A 97 -17.80 -5.34 -35.58
N SER A 98 -16.58 -5.83 -35.78
CA SER A 98 -15.55 -5.08 -36.50
C SER A 98 -15.91 -4.96 -37.97
N LEU A 99 -15.89 -3.74 -38.51
CA LEU A 99 -16.14 -3.52 -39.93
C LEU A 99 -14.93 -3.91 -40.80
N VAL A 100 -13.73 -3.94 -40.22
CA VAL A 100 -12.48 -4.33 -40.86
C VAL A 100 -12.36 -5.86 -40.91
N SER A 101 -12.27 -6.52 -39.76
CA SER A 101 -12.05 -7.98 -39.67
C SER A 101 -13.32 -8.81 -39.90
N LYS A 102 -14.49 -8.17 -39.91
CA LYS A 102 -15.84 -8.79 -39.95
C LYS A 102 -16.16 -9.71 -38.76
N LYS A 103 -15.24 -9.89 -37.80
CA LYS A 103 -15.48 -10.64 -36.56
C LYS A 103 -16.51 -9.92 -35.70
N PHE A 104 -17.27 -10.70 -34.93
CA PHE A 104 -18.29 -10.18 -34.04
C PHE A 104 -18.29 -10.91 -32.70
N HIS A 105 -18.78 -10.23 -31.68
CA HIS A 105 -19.03 -10.79 -30.36
C HIS A 105 -20.47 -10.50 -29.96
N GLN A 106 -21.18 -11.53 -29.51
CA GLN A 106 -22.54 -11.39 -29.00
C GLN A 106 -22.51 -11.03 -27.53
N ARG A 107 -23.54 -10.31 -27.06
CA ARG A 107 -23.75 -10.01 -25.62
C ARG A 107 -22.55 -9.33 -24.95
N VAL A 108 -22.01 -8.30 -25.59
CA VAL A 108 -20.98 -7.47 -24.97
C VAL A 108 -21.64 -6.56 -23.95
N THR A 109 -21.17 -6.63 -22.70
CA THR A 109 -21.57 -5.70 -21.63
C THR A 109 -21.00 -4.32 -21.90
N LEU A 110 -21.85 -3.31 -21.83
CA LEU A 110 -21.52 -1.92 -22.04
C LEU A 110 -21.50 -1.16 -20.70
N TYR A 111 -20.43 -0.43 -20.45
CA TYR A 111 -20.25 0.35 -19.23
C TYR A 111 -20.28 1.86 -19.51
N PRO A 112 -20.93 2.66 -18.65
CA PRO A 112 -20.89 4.12 -18.78
C PRO A 112 -19.49 4.63 -18.44
N THR A 113 -19.01 5.58 -19.24
CA THR A 113 -17.80 6.36 -18.97
C THR A 113 -18.07 7.86 -19.12
N GLY A 114 -17.16 8.68 -18.63
CA GLY A 114 -17.21 10.14 -18.67
C GLY A 114 -15.92 10.75 -18.16
N SER A 115 -15.91 12.08 -18.03
CA SER A 115 -14.75 12.82 -17.54
C SER A 115 -14.32 12.36 -16.15
N GLY A 116 -13.02 12.13 -15.96
CA GLY A 116 -12.45 11.65 -14.70
C GLY A 116 -12.57 10.14 -14.48
N ASP A 117 -12.87 9.34 -15.51
CA ASP A 117 -12.91 7.87 -15.39
C ASP A 117 -11.51 7.29 -15.11
N PRO A 118 -11.27 6.72 -13.91
CA PRO A 118 -9.94 6.29 -13.50
C PRO A 118 -9.38 5.15 -14.36
N LEU A 119 -10.24 4.32 -14.96
CA LEU A 119 -9.80 3.21 -15.81
C LEU A 119 -9.24 3.72 -17.15
N LEU A 120 -9.87 4.74 -17.73
CA LEU A 120 -9.44 5.34 -18.99
C LEU A 120 -8.17 6.16 -18.77
N GLU A 121 -8.13 6.99 -17.72
CA GLU A 121 -6.94 7.78 -17.37
C GLU A 121 -5.73 6.91 -17.07
N GLY A 122 -5.92 5.84 -16.28
CA GLY A 122 -4.86 4.86 -16.00
C GLY A 122 -4.33 4.17 -17.27
N SER A 123 -5.16 4.04 -18.30
CA SER A 123 -4.75 3.48 -19.60
C SER A 123 -4.14 4.52 -20.55
N GLY A 124 -3.96 5.77 -20.11
CA GLY A 124 -3.49 6.88 -20.95
C GLY A 124 -4.51 7.34 -22.00
N ILE A 125 -5.77 6.96 -21.87
CA ILE A 125 -6.87 7.38 -22.74
C ILE A 125 -7.47 8.64 -22.15
N ALA A 126 -7.60 9.71 -22.93
CA ALA A 126 -8.18 10.97 -22.46
C ALA A 126 -9.67 10.78 -22.09
N ALA A 127 -9.95 10.48 -20.83
CA ALA A 127 -11.27 10.14 -20.30
C ALA A 127 -12.33 11.24 -20.47
N GLY A 128 -11.91 12.49 -20.70
CA GLY A 128 -12.81 13.65 -20.79
C GLY A 128 -13.42 13.96 -22.16
N LYS A 129 -13.14 13.18 -23.23
CA LYS A 129 -13.59 13.52 -24.60
C LYS A 129 -13.93 12.31 -25.47
N LEU A 130 -14.61 11.30 -24.94
CA LEU A 130 -15.29 10.38 -25.85
C LEU A 130 -16.47 11.12 -26.47
N ALA A 131 -16.51 11.17 -27.80
CA ALA A 131 -17.72 11.58 -28.52
C ALA A 131 -18.80 10.48 -28.42
N ASP A 132 -20.06 10.84 -28.70
CA ASP A 132 -21.17 9.89 -28.63
C ASP A 132 -21.05 8.73 -29.64
N THR A 133 -20.21 8.86 -30.67
CA THR A 133 -19.87 7.82 -31.66
C THR A 133 -18.46 7.25 -31.47
N GLU A 134 -17.85 7.45 -30.31
CA GLU A 134 -16.58 6.82 -29.93
C GLU A 134 -16.82 5.77 -28.84
N LEU A 135 -15.96 4.75 -28.80
CA LEU A 135 -15.97 3.75 -27.74
C LEU A 135 -14.55 3.34 -27.35
N VAL A 136 -14.42 2.80 -26.14
CA VAL A 136 -13.19 2.15 -25.66
C VAL A 136 -13.46 0.67 -25.45
N LEU A 137 -12.59 -0.18 -25.97
CA LEU A 137 -12.71 -1.64 -25.85
C LEU A 137 -11.81 -2.15 -24.74
N SER A 138 -12.25 -3.20 -24.02
CA SER A 138 -11.32 -3.96 -23.20
C SER A 138 -10.30 -4.70 -24.09
N SER A 139 -9.09 -4.95 -23.56
CA SER A 139 -8.05 -5.72 -24.27
C SER A 139 -8.55 -7.09 -24.75
N ALA A 140 -9.36 -7.78 -23.93
CA ALA A 140 -9.95 -9.07 -24.29
C ALA A 140 -10.91 -8.96 -25.49
N LEU A 141 -11.77 -7.93 -25.51
CA LEU A 141 -12.73 -7.72 -26.59
C LEU A 141 -12.03 -7.26 -27.88
N ALA A 142 -11.06 -6.35 -27.77
CA ALA A 142 -10.27 -5.88 -28.90
C ALA A 142 -9.54 -7.03 -29.59
N LYS A 143 -8.95 -7.97 -28.82
CA LYS A 143 -8.35 -9.19 -29.37
C LYS A 143 -9.37 -10.06 -30.10
N THR A 144 -10.55 -10.27 -29.53
CA THR A 144 -11.60 -11.10 -30.17
C THR A 144 -12.13 -10.48 -31.46
N LEU A 145 -12.28 -9.15 -31.49
CA LEU A 145 -12.72 -8.41 -32.67
C LEU A 145 -11.58 -8.12 -33.66
N GLU A 146 -10.33 -8.41 -33.30
CA GLU A 146 -9.12 -7.98 -34.03
C GLU A 146 -9.16 -6.48 -34.36
N ALA A 147 -9.53 -5.67 -33.36
CA ALA A 147 -9.71 -4.24 -33.49
C ALA A 147 -8.54 -3.47 -32.90
N GLN A 148 -8.18 -2.36 -33.54
CA GLN A 148 -7.14 -1.42 -33.13
C GLN A 148 -7.74 -0.03 -32.88
N PRO A 149 -7.05 0.86 -32.15
CA PRO A 149 -7.46 2.26 -32.07
C PRO A 149 -7.57 2.89 -33.46
N GLY A 150 -8.68 3.56 -33.74
CA GLY A 150 -9.04 4.13 -35.05
C GLY A 150 -9.97 3.25 -35.89
N ASP A 151 -10.15 1.97 -35.55
CA ASP A 151 -11.05 1.08 -36.30
C ASP A 151 -12.53 1.41 -36.05
N GLU A 152 -13.37 1.07 -37.04
CA GLU A 152 -14.81 1.20 -36.92
C GLU A 152 -15.47 -0.11 -36.45
N ILE A 153 -16.25 0.00 -35.39
CA ILE A 153 -17.05 -1.07 -34.80
C ILE A 153 -18.53 -0.74 -34.97
N SER A 154 -19.26 -1.65 -35.59
CA SER A 154 -20.71 -1.62 -35.60
C SER A 154 -21.25 -2.15 -34.27
N VAL A 155 -21.94 -1.30 -33.52
CA VAL A 155 -22.73 -1.68 -32.34
C VAL A 155 -24.17 -1.89 -32.78
N SER A 156 -24.72 -3.06 -32.48
CA SER A 156 -26.08 -3.41 -32.86
C SER A 156 -26.90 -3.96 -31.71
N VAL A 157 -28.16 -3.57 -31.69
CA VAL A 157 -29.10 -3.85 -30.60
C VAL A 157 -30.41 -4.30 -31.21
N THR A 158 -30.99 -5.35 -30.65
CA THR A 158 -32.25 -5.92 -31.13
C THR A 158 -33.35 -5.69 -30.11
N ARG A 159 -34.55 -5.39 -30.60
CA ARG A 159 -35.79 -5.32 -29.80
C ARG A 159 -36.92 -6.06 -30.49
N ARG A 160 -38.01 -6.32 -29.78
CA ARG A 160 -39.26 -6.77 -30.38
C ARG A 160 -40.34 -5.75 -30.08
N VAL A 161 -40.95 -5.18 -31.13
CA VAL A 161 -42.08 -4.24 -31.03
C VAL A 161 -43.21 -4.82 -31.85
N ASN A 162 -44.41 -4.92 -31.26
CA ASN A 162 -45.59 -5.49 -31.91
C ASN A 162 -45.35 -6.89 -32.55
N GLY A 163 -44.47 -7.70 -31.94
CA GLY A 163 -44.13 -9.05 -32.41
C GLY A 163 -43.01 -9.12 -33.45
N GLU A 164 -42.69 -8.01 -34.12
CA GLU A 164 -41.62 -7.92 -35.12
C GLU A 164 -40.26 -7.65 -34.48
N ALA A 165 -39.23 -8.35 -34.96
CA ALA A 165 -37.85 -8.14 -34.53
C ALA A 165 -37.25 -6.95 -35.30
N GLN A 166 -36.85 -5.91 -34.57
CA GLN A 166 -36.22 -4.72 -35.14
C GLN A 166 -34.77 -4.63 -34.66
N LYS A 167 -33.87 -4.16 -35.53
CA LYS A 167 -32.45 -4.04 -35.26
C LYS A 167 -31.99 -2.59 -35.43
N GLY A 168 -31.55 -1.99 -34.33
CA GLY A 168 -30.88 -0.69 -34.32
C GLY A 168 -29.39 -0.91 -34.47
N GLN A 169 -28.73 -0.11 -35.30
CA GLN A 169 -27.31 -0.27 -35.59
C GLN A 169 -26.66 1.09 -35.78
N ALA A 170 -25.50 1.28 -35.15
CA ALA A 170 -24.70 2.47 -35.27
C ALA A 170 -23.21 2.11 -35.35
N VAL A 171 -22.42 2.97 -35.99
CA VAL A 171 -20.98 2.78 -36.18
C VAL A 171 -20.23 3.67 -35.20
N PHE A 172 -19.24 3.09 -34.53
CA PHE A 172 -18.43 3.74 -33.52
C PHE A 172 -16.95 3.60 -33.84
N THR A 173 -16.18 4.65 -33.57
CA THR A 173 -14.72 4.62 -33.72
C THR A 173 -14.07 4.17 -32.41
N VAL A 174 -13.10 3.24 -32.49
CA VAL A 174 -12.32 2.81 -31.32
C VAL A 174 -11.35 3.91 -30.93
N LYS A 175 -11.63 4.61 -29.82
CA LYS A 175 -10.74 5.66 -29.31
C LYS A 175 -9.46 5.11 -28.69
N GLY A 176 -9.58 3.94 -28.05
CA GLY A 176 -8.48 3.30 -27.35
C GLY A 176 -8.86 1.90 -26.86
N ILE A 177 -7.85 1.18 -26.38
CA ILE A 177 -7.99 -0.14 -25.79
C ILE A 177 -7.53 -0.05 -24.34
N LEU A 178 -8.36 -0.54 -23.42
CA LEU A 178 -8.09 -0.53 -21.99
C LEU A 178 -6.91 -1.45 -21.65
N ASP A 179 -6.09 -1.05 -20.68
CA ASP A 179 -5.03 -1.90 -20.16
C ASP A 179 -5.61 -3.23 -19.63
N PRO A 180 -5.04 -4.40 -19.99
CA PRO A 180 -5.48 -5.69 -19.48
C PRO A 180 -5.47 -5.82 -17.94
N ALA A 181 -4.71 -4.99 -17.22
CA ALA A 181 -4.68 -4.94 -15.77
C ALA A 181 -5.98 -4.41 -15.14
N TYR A 182 -6.79 -3.67 -15.90
CA TYR A 182 -8.00 -3.00 -15.40
C TYR A 182 -9.29 -3.75 -15.70
N SER A 183 -9.36 -4.50 -16.79
CA SER A 183 -10.50 -5.38 -17.07
C SER A 183 -10.09 -6.61 -17.88
N ALA A 184 -10.39 -7.79 -17.32
CA ALA A 184 -10.27 -9.06 -18.01
C ALA A 184 -11.55 -9.44 -18.80
N GLN A 185 -12.66 -8.73 -18.57
CA GLN A 185 -13.93 -9.02 -19.20
C GLN A 185 -13.98 -8.50 -20.63
N GLN A 186 -14.75 -9.14 -21.50
CA GLN A 186 -15.05 -8.63 -22.83
C GLN A 186 -16.16 -7.56 -22.74
N CYS A 187 -15.76 -6.31 -22.58
CA CYS A 187 -16.67 -5.19 -22.39
C CYS A 187 -16.24 -3.97 -23.22
N ALA A 188 -17.18 -3.05 -23.40
CA ALA A 188 -16.94 -1.77 -24.05
C ALA A 188 -17.44 -0.62 -23.17
N TYR A 189 -16.74 0.51 -23.22
CA TYR A 189 -17.08 1.73 -22.49
C TYR A 189 -17.57 2.79 -23.49
N LEU A 190 -18.74 3.37 -23.21
CA LEU A 190 -19.40 4.39 -24.04
C LEU A 190 -19.88 5.55 -23.17
N THR A 191 -20.14 6.70 -23.80
CA THR A 191 -20.70 7.86 -23.09
C THR A 191 -22.04 7.48 -22.45
N VAL A 192 -22.33 8.10 -21.31
CA VAL A 192 -23.61 7.94 -20.61
C VAL A 192 -24.77 8.20 -21.57
N ASP A 193 -24.69 9.24 -22.39
CA ASP A 193 -25.72 9.61 -23.36
C ASP A 193 -25.97 8.51 -24.39
N THR A 194 -24.93 7.90 -24.95
CA THR A 194 -25.06 6.75 -25.86
C THR A 194 -25.75 5.56 -25.20
N LEU A 195 -25.47 5.28 -23.93
CA LEU A 195 -26.14 4.20 -23.22
C LEU A 195 -27.60 4.52 -22.87
N ILE A 196 -27.94 5.78 -22.63
CA ILE A 196 -29.34 6.21 -22.49
C ILE A 196 -30.06 6.01 -23.83
N TYR A 197 -29.48 6.44 -24.96
CA TYR A 197 -30.06 6.19 -26.29
C TYR A 197 -30.26 4.70 -26.55
N LEU A 198 -29.30 3.86 -26.16
CA LEU A 198 -29.43 2.41 -26.29
C LEU A 198 -30.59 1.85 -25.45
N ALA A 199 -30.72 2.30 -24.21
CA ALA A 199 -31.82 1.90 -23.34
C ALA A 199 -33.17 2.37 -23.87
N ASP A 200 -33.24 3.58 -24.40
CA ASP A 200 -34.43 4.18 -25.00
C ASP A 200 -34.90 3.38 -26.24
N TYR A 201 -33.95 3.00 -27.12
CA TYR A 201 -34.23 2.13 -28.25
C TYR A 201 -34.82 0.79 -27.79
N LYS A 202 -34.21 0.14 -26.78
CA LYS A 202 -34.72 -1.13 -26.23
C LYS A 202 -36.09 -1.01 -25.59
N SER A 203 -36.44 0.16 -25.05
CA SER A 203 -37.77 0.46 -24.53
C SER A 203 -38.84 0.69 -25.59
N GLY A 204 -38.48 0.70 -26.89
CA GLY A 204 -39.42 0.87 -28.00
C GLY A 204 -39.50 2.29 -28.55
N ASN A 205 -38.65 3.21 -28.08
CA ASN A 205 -38.57 4.58 -28.57
C ASN A 205 -37.57 4.71 -29.73
N GLU A 206 -37.55 5.84 -30.42
CA GLU A 206 -36.68 6.07 -31.58
C GLU A 206 -35.63 7.16 -31.29
N PRO A 207 -34.45 6.78 -30.73
CA PRO A 207 -33.39 7.71 -30.40
C PRO A 207 -32.48 8.04 -31.59
N PRO A 208 -31.74 9.17 -31.57
CA PRO A 208 -30.93 9.65 -32.69
C PRO A 208 -29.77 8.74 -33.15
N ILE A 209 -29.15 7.96 -32.25
CA ILE A 209 -27.97 7.14 -32.60
C ILE A 209 -28.39 5.80 -33.23
N PHE A 210 -29.39 5.14 -32.66
CA PHE A 210 -29.80 3.79 -33.06
C PHE A 210 -31.04 3.75 -33.95
N SER A 211 -31.65 4.91 -34.23
CA SER A 211 -32.84 5.08 -35.07
C SER A 211 -32.93 6.50 -35.67
N ASP A 212 -34.14 6.98 -35.99
CA ASP A 212 -34.41 8.24 -36.70
C ASP A 212 -34.47 9.50 -35.80
N GLY A 213 -34.43 9.34 -34.47
CA GLY A 213 -34.48 10.45 -33.51
C GLY A 213 -35.85 11.11 -33.36
N SER A 214 -36.94 10.47 -33.77
CA SER A 214 -38.30 11.03 -33.68
C SER A 214 -38.84 11.16 -32.25
N THR A 215 -38.27 10.44 -31.28
CA THR A 215 -38.68 10.51 -29.87
C THR A 215 -37.80 11.46 -29.07
N LYS A 216 -38.41 12.40 -28.32
CA LYS A 216 -37.66 13.26 -27.40
C LYS A 216 -37.09 12.43 -26.24
N LEU A 217 -35.78 12.52 -26.04
CA LEU A 217 -35.06 11.81 -24.98
C LEU A 217 -35.42 12.37 -23.60
N ASP A 218 -36.04 11.56 -22.74
CA ASP A 218 -36.14 11.85 -21.31
C ASP A 218 -34.96 11.22 -20.56
N LYS A 219 -33.85 11.96 -20.47
CA LYS A 219 -32.64 11.53 -19.75
C LYS A 219 -32.89 11.20 -18.28
N THR A 220 -33.98 11.68 -17.68
CA THR A 220 -34.23 11.52 -16.25
C THR A 220 -34.82 10.16 -15.87
N ARG A 221 -35.33 9.40 -16.86
CA ARG A 221 -36.06 8.15 -16.65
C ARG A 221 -35.19 6.89 -16.57
N TYR A 222 -33.93 6.96 -17.00
CA TYR A 222 -33.14 5.76 -17.32
C TYR A 222 -31.94 5.47 -16.40
N PHE A 223 -31.98 5.88 -15.13
CA PHE A 223 -30.92 5.60 -14.16
C PHE A 223 -31.34 4.57 -13.12
N ALA A 224 -30.81 3.37 -13.27
CA ALA A 224 -31.12 2.24 -12.39
C ALA A 224 -30.00 1.95 -11.40
N GLY A 225 -28.75 2.18 -11.79
CA GLY A 225 -27.61 2.02 -10.90
C GLY A 225 -26.56 3.09 -11.14
N VAL A 226 -25.41 2.89 -10.53
CA VAL A 226 -24.23 3.74 -10.72
C VAL A 226 -23.00 2.88 -10.88
N ARG A 227 -22.04 3.37 -11.65
CA ARG A 227 -20.66 2.89 -11.65
C ARG A 227 -19.88 3.83 -10.75
N LEU A 228 -19.33 3.30 -9.65
CA LEU A 228 -18.75 4.07 -8.56
C LEU A 228 -17.29 3.68 -8.34
N TYR A 229 -16.41 4.68 -8.25
CA TYR A 229 -15.03 4.52 -7.81
C TYR A 229 -14.73 5.45 -6.64
N ALA A 230 -14.14 4.87 -5.60
CA ALA A 230 -13.62 5.62 -4.46
C ALA A 230 -12.33 6.36 -4.82
N LYS A 231 -12.01 7.40 -4.06
CA LYS A 231 -10.76 8.17 -4.21
C LYS A 231 -9.53 7.48 -3.63
N SER A 232 -9.72 6.68 -2.59
CA SER A 232 -8.67 5.94 -1.89
C SER A 232 -9.23 4.65 -1.32
N LEU A 233 -8.35 3.75 -0.86
CA LEU A 233 -8.75 2.52 -0.20
C LEU A 233 -9.49 2.76 1.12
N ASP A 234 -9.19 3.86 1.82
CA ASP A 234 -9.93 4.25 3.02
C ASP A 234 -11.35 4.69 2.65
N SER A 235 -11.48 5.48 1.59
CA SER A 235 -12.78 5.90 1.06
C SER A 235 -13.63 4.71 0.58
N VAL A 236 -13.03 3.60 0.12
CA VAL A 236 -13.78 2.38 -0.21
C VAL A 236 -14.56 1.86 1.01
N LEU A 237 -13.95 1.87 2.19
CA LEU A 237 -14.61 1.42 3.42
C LEU A 237 -15.71 2.39 3.85
N SER A 238 -15.40 3.69 3.89
CA SER A 238 -16.39 4.73 4.28
C SER A 238 -17.59 4.77 3.34
N LEU A 239 -17.38 4.64 2.03
CA LEU A 239 -18.47 4.57 1.04
C LEU A 239 -19.27 3.27 1.18
N THR A 240 -18.61 2.15 1.46
CA THR A 240 -19.30 0.87 1.71
C THR A 240 -20.25 0.97 2.91
N GLU A 241 -19.81 1.58 4.02
CA GLU A 241 -20.65 1.83 5.19
C GLU A 241 -21.82 2.77 4.88
N LYS A 242 -21.58 3.87 4.16
CA LYS A 242 -22.65 4.80 3.72
C LYS A 242 -23.70 4.10 2.86
N ILE A 243 -23.28 3.24 1.92
CA ILE A 243 -24.18 2.47 1.04
C ILE A 243 -24.99 1.43 1.84
N HIS A 244 -24.36 0.77 2.82
CA HIS A 244 -25.07 -0.12 3.72
C HIS A 244 -26.11 0.60 4.58
N ALA A 245 -25.82 1.81 5.07
CA ALA A 245 -26.80 2.64 5.78
C ALA A 245 -28.01 3.01 4.92
N LEU A 246 -27.81 3.12 3.60
CA LEU A 246 -28.88 3.32 2.61
C LEU A 246 -29.68 2.02 2.29
N HIS A 247 -29.43 0.92 3.02
CA HIS A 247 -30.07 -0.38 2.81
C HIS A 247 -29.89 -0.94 1.39
N ARG A 248 -28.78 -0.59 0.73
CA ARG A 248 -28.40 -1.11 -0.58
C ARG A 248 -27.45 -2.28 -0.41
N GLU A 249 -27.67 -3.34 -1.17
CA GLU A 249 -26.75 -4.47 -1.24
C GLU A 249 -25.58 -4.13 -2.16
N ILE A 250 -24.40 -4.66 -1.85
CA ILE A 250 -23.19 -4.51 -2.67
C ILE A 250 -22.90 -5.88 -3.27
N SER A 251 -23.07 -6.02 -4.60
CA SER A 251 -22.84 -7.29 -5.31
C SER A 251 -21.35 -7.60 -5.52
N GLY A 252 -20.50 -6.57 -5.50
CA GLY A 252 -19.07 -6.74 -5.71
C GLY A 252 -18.32 -5.54 -5.20
N SER A 253 -17.49 -5.72 -4.20
CA SER A 253 -16.51 -4.72 -3.81
C SER A 253 -15.22 -5.44 -3.49
N LYS A 254 -14.09 -4.95 -4.01
CA LYS A 254 -12.79 -5.42 -3.53
C LYS A 254 -12.52 -5.01 -2.08
N ALA A 255 -13.46 -4.32 -1.41
CA ALA A 255 -13.45 -4.06 0.03
C ALA A 255 -13.12 -5.29 0.88
N ALA A 256 -13.62 -6.48 0.53
CA ALA A 256 -13.28 -7.70 1.29
C ALA A 256 -11.79 -8.07 1.17
N GLN A 257 -11.18 -7.87 -0.01
CA GLN A 257 -9.73 -8.06 -0.20
C GLN A 257 -8.94 -6.97 0.54
N VAL A 258 -9.41 -5.72 0.52
CA VAL A 258 -8.81 -4.60 1.28
C VAL A 258 -8.89 -4.82 2.79
N GLN A 259 -10.03 -5.32 3.30
CA GLN A 259 -10.23 -5.62 4.72
C GLN A 259 -9.34 -6.77 5.18
N ASN A 260 -9.21 -7.84 4.39
CA ASN A 260 -8.30 -8.94 4.68
C ASN A 260 -6.84 -8.47 4.73
N LEU A 261 -6.44 -7.53 3.87
CA LEU A 261 -5.09 -6.98 3.88
C LEU A 261 -4.83 -6.06 5.06
N LYS A 262 -5.79 -5.20 5.42
CA LYS A 262 -5.71 -4.41 6.67
C LYS A 262 -5.63 -5.32 7.90
N ALA A 263 -6.34 -6.45 7.89
CA ALA A 263 -6.24 -7.45 8.95
C ALA A 263 -4.85 -8.10 8.98
N VAL A 264 -4.27 -8.46 7.83
CA VAL A 264 -2.90 -8.99 7.74
C VAL A 264 -1.88 -7.96 8.25
N ASP A 265 -1.98 -6.70 7.84
CA ASP A 265 -1.09 -5.64 8.33
C ASP A 265 -1.19 -5.47 9.86
N SER A 266 -2.41 -5.41 10.40
CA SER A 266 -2.63 -5.26 11.85
C SER A 266 -2.11 -6.45 12.67
N VAL A 267 -2.34 -7.68 12.20
CA VAL A 267 -1.83 -8.90 12.86
C VAL A 267 -0.31 -8.94 12.80
N LEU A 268 0.26 -8.70 11.62
CA LEU A 268 1.70 -8.67 11.42
C LEU A 268 2.33 -7.58 12.31
N THR A 269 1.68 -6.42 12.42
CA THR A 269 2.06 -5.34 13.35
C THR A 269 2.12 -5.79 14.78
N SER A 270 1.07 -6.45 15.24
CA SER A 270 0.95 -6.89 16.62
C SER A 270 2.05 -7.90 16.95
N ILE A 271 2.31 -8.87 16.07
CA ILE A 271 3.39 -9.86 16.24
C ILE A 271 4.75 -9.17 16.32
N PHE A 272 5.03 -8.22 15.42
CA PHE A 272 6.30 -7.49 15.45
C PHE A 272 6.46 -6.63 16.68
N LEU A 273 5.40 -5.96 17.16
CA LEU A 273 5.46 -5.13 18.35
C LEU A 273 5.76 -5.98 19.59
N VAL A 274 5.14 -7.16 19.71
CA VAL A 274 5.43 -8.12 20.78
C VAL A 274 6.89 -8.59 20.71
N LEU A 275 7.38 -8.99 19.53
CA LEU A 275 8.77 -9.40 19.36
C LEU A 275 9.77 -8.28 19.68
N ALA A 276 9.46 -7.05 19.26
CA ALA A 276 10.28 -5.87 19.54
C ALA A 276 10.31 -5.57 21.05
N ALA A 277 9.17 -5.63 21.73
CA ALA A 277 9.08 -5.40 23.17
C ALA A 277 9.85 -6.45 23.96
N VAL A 278 9.71 -7.74 23.63
CA VAL A 278 10.44 -8.84 24.27
C VAL A 278 11.95 -8.72 24.03
N SER A 279 12.35 -8.41 22.79
CA SER A 279 13.77 -8.24 22.43
C SER A 279 14.39 -7.01 23.10
N ALA A 280 13.64 -5.91 23.20
CA ALA A 280 14.08 -4.70 23.89
C ALA A 280 14.23 -4.93 25.40
N ALA A 281 13.24 -5.57 26.04
CA ALA A 281 13.29 -5.87 27.48
C ALA A 281 14.42 -6.86 27.81
N GLY A 282 14.52 -7.96 27.06
CA GLY A 282 15.58 -8.96 27.23
C GLY A 282 16.96 -8.40 26.93
N GLY A 283 17.08 -7.62 25.84
CA GLY A 283 18.30 -6.91 25.48
C GLY A 283 18.74 -5.94 26.58
N ALA A 284 17.84 -5.09 27.08
CA ALA A 284 18.14 -4.15 28.17
C ALA A 284 18.68 -4.87 29.42
N ALA A 285 18.02 -5.95 29.85
CA ALA A 285 18.48 -6.74 31.00
C ALA A 285 19.87 -7.36 30.76
N ALA A 286 20.11 -7.91 29.57
CA ALA A 286 21.41 -8.47 29.20
C ALA A 286 22.51 -7.41 29.16
N PHE A 287 22.28 -6.23 28.55
CA PHE A 287 23.25 -5.14 28.52
C PHE A 287 23.54 -4.60 29.90
N TYR A 288 22.51 -4.43 30.73
CA TYR A 288 22.69 -4.01 32.11
C TYR A 288 23.66 -4.94 32.84
N GLY A 289 23.40 -6.25 32.80
CA GLY A 289 24.24 -7.26 33.44
C GLY A 289 25.67 -7.22 32.89
N LEU A 290 25.83 -7.11 31.57
CA LEU A 290 27.14 -7.12 30.92
C LEU A 290 27.96 -5.86 31.25
N ILE A 291 27.34 -4.67 31.26
CA ILE A 291 27.98 -3.42 31.67
C ILE A 291 28.31 -3.47 33.17
N HIS A 292 27.38 -3.95 33.99
CA HIS A 292 27.57 -4.04 35.43
C HIS A 292 28.74 -4.95 35.81
N MET A 293 28.81 -6.15 35.22
CA MET A 293 29.93 -7.07 35.42
C MET A 293 31.26 -6.45 34.97
N ASN A 294 31.28 -5.79 33.82
CA ASN A 294 32.49 -5.14 33.31
C ASN A 294 33.01 -4.04 34.26
N LEU A 295 32.11 -3.23 34.82
CA LEU A 295 32.48 -2.16 35.76
C LEU A 295 32.90 -2.72 37.12
N HIS A 296 32.26 -3.80 37.58
CA HIS A 296 32.55 -4.44 38.85
C HIS A 296 33.92 -5.13 38.84
N SER A 297 34.21 -5.94 37.81
CA SER A 297 35.49 -6.66 37.68
C SER A 297 36.72 -5.75 37.46
N ARG A 298 36.51 -4.43 37.35
CA ARG A 298 37.56 -3.41 37.12
C ARG A 298 37.60 -2.32 38.19
N SER A 299 37.03 -2.59 39.37
CA SER A 299 37.04 -1.69 40.54
C SER A 299 38.41 -1.06 40.82
N ARG A 300 39.48 -1.87 40.80
CA ARG A 300 40.85 -1.42 41.10
C ARG A 300 41.40 -0.44 40.07
N THR A 301 41.18 -0.66 38.78
CA THR A 301 41.64 0.25 37.72
C THR A 301 40.88 1.58 37.79
N MET A 302 39.59 1.55 38.10
CA MET A 302 38.77 2.75 38.29
C MET A 302 39.18 3.52 39.56
N ALA A 303 39.52 2.81 40.64
CA ALA A 303 40.03 3.42 41.87
C ALA A 303 41.38 4.12 41.65
N MET A 304 42.28 3.54 40.83
CA MET A 304 43.53 4.19 40.45
C MET A 304 43.32 5.50 39.68
N LEU A 305 42.33 5.54 38.78
CA LEU A 305 41.97 6.77 38.05
C LEU A 305 41.45 7.87 38.98
N LEU A 306 40.63 7.51 39.99
CA LEU A 306 40.19 8.44 41.03
C LEU A 306 41.38 8.96 41.86
N LEU A 307 42.33 8.10 42.21
CA LEU A 307 43.56 8.50 42.94
C LEU A 307 44.48 9.41 42.11
N MET A 308 44.49 9.25 40.79
CA MET A 308 45.21 10.14 39.87
C MET A 308 44.54 11.51 39.69
N GLY A 309 43.41 11.76 40.36
CA GLY A 309 42.74 13.07 40.40
C GLY A 309 41.50 13.19 39.52
N MET A 310 40.99 12.10 38.92
CA MET A 310 39.69 12.16 38.23
C MET A 310 38.54 12.28 39.24
N ASP A 311 37.55 13.09 38.91
CA ASP A 311 36.31 13.15 39.69
C ASP A 311 35.35 11.99 39.29
N LYS A 312 34.28 11.79 40.09
CA LYS A 312 33.28 10.74 39.85
C LYS A 312 32.48 10.95 38.55
N VAL A 313 32.21 12.20 38.15
CA VAL A 313 31.51 12.57 36.91
C VAL A 313 32.38 12.31 35.68
N GLN A 314 33.67 12.59 35.74
CA GLN A 314 34.62 12.30 34.68
C GLN A 314 34.76 10.79 34.47
N LEU A 315 34.70 10.02 35.56
CA LEU A 315 34.70 8.55 35.52
C LEU A 315 33.42 8.01 34.85
N THR A 316 32.24 8.54 35.19
CA THR A 316 30.99 8.12 34.57
C THR A 316 30.92 8.50 33.09
N LEU A 317 31.35 9.71 32.73
CA LEU A 317 31.43 10.17 31.34
C LEU A 317 32.39 9.29 30.52
N PHE A 318 33.53 8.92 31.10
CA PHE A 318 34.49 8.02 30.47
C PHE A 318 33.89 6.63 30.17
N ALA A 319 33.18 6.04 31.14
CA ALA A 319 32.52 4.75 30.96
C ALA A 319 31.38 4.83 29.92
N ALA A 320 30.56 5.88 29.97
CA ALA A 320 29.50 6.12 29.00
C ALA A 320 30.09 6.27 27.58
N LEU A 321 31.18 7.04 27.41
CA LEU A 321 31.83 7.21 26.11
C LEU A 321 32.40 5.90 25.56
N LYS A 322 32.99 5.05 26.40
CA LYS A 322 33.48 3.72 25.98
C LYS A 322 32.34 2.85 25.46
N ASN A 323 31.23 2.80 26.21
CA ASN A 323 30.11 1.96 25.86
C ASN A 323 29.33 2.52 24.65
N ALA A 324 29.25 3.83 24.48
CA ALA A 324 28.74 4.49 23.27
C ALA A 324 29.53 4.07 22.02
N ILE A 325 30.87 4.03 22.10
CA ILE A 325 31.68 3.53 20.97
C ILE A 325 31.36 2.05 20.67
N CYS A 326 31.16 1.20 21.68
CA CYS A 326 30.70 -0.17 21.46
C CYS A 326 29.31 -0.22 20.81
N ALA A 327 28.39 0.67 21.20
CA ALA A 327 27.04 0.75 20.64
C ALA A 327 27.07 1.11 19.15
N LEU A 328 27.88 2.09 18.78
CA LEU A 328 28.09 2.48 17.40
C LEU A 328 28.71 1.34 16.57
N CYS A 329 29.72 0.66 17.09
CA CYS A 329 30.29 -0.53 16.45
C CYS A 329 29.25 -1.65 16.26
N ALA A 330 28.37 -1.85 17.25
CA ALA A 330 27.34 -2.87 17.19
C ALA A 330 26.31 -2.54 16.12
N LEU A 331 25.92 -1.27 16.01
CA LEU A 331 25.00 -0.82 14.97
C LEU A 331 25.60 -1.01 13.57
N LEU A 332 26.88 -0.68 13.37
CA LEU A 332 27.57 -0.92 12.10
C LEU A 332 27.60 -2.42 11.75
N LEU A 333 27.89 -3.27 12.74
CA LEU A 333 27.88 -4.72 12.57
C LEU A 333 26.47 -5.25 12.25
N SER A 334 25.44 -4.78 12.97
CA SER A 334 24.06 -5.13 12.70
C SER A 334 23.59 -4.68 11.34
N TRP A 335 24.00 -3.49 10.90
CA TRP A 335 23.68 -2.99 9.58
C TRP A 335 24.32 -3.85 8.49
N ALA A 336 25.58 -4.25 8.66
CA ALA A 336 26.24 -5.18 7.73
C ALA A 336 25.52 -6.54 7.67
N LEU A 337 25.14 -7.11 8.83
CA LEU A 337 24.37 -8.34 8.91
C LEU A 337 22.98 -8.21 8.27
N TYR A 338 22.31 -7.07 8.49
CA TYR A 338 21.04 -6.72 7.87
C TYR A 338 21.18 -6.69 6.34
N GLN A 339 22.20 -6.04 5.79
CA GLN A 339 22.41 -5.98 4.34
C GLN A 339 22.62 -7.37 3.74
N CYS A 340 23.41 -8.23 4.38
CA CYS A 340 23.58 -9.62 3.95
C CYS A 340 22.23 -10.37 3.95
N GLY A 341 21.43 -10.21 5.01
CA GLY A 341 20.11 -10.82 5.09
C GLY A 341 19.12 -10.27 4.06
N ALA A 342 19.11 -8.96 3.85
CA ALA A 342 18.25 -8.27 2.88
C ALA A 342 18.53 -8.74 1.44
N VAL A 343 19.80 -8.83 1.05
CA VAL A 343 20.20 -9.38 -0.27
C VAL A 343 19.72 -10.82 -0.43
N MET A 344 19.90 -11.66 0.60
CA MET A 344 19.49 -13.06 0.56
C MET A 344 17.96 -13.21 0.45
N ILE A 345 17.21 -12.38 1.16
CA ILE A 345 15.73 -12.34 1.09
C ILE A 345 15.29 -11.86 -0.29
N ASN A 346 15.77 -10.70 -0.75
CA ASN A 346 15.36 -10.13 -2.04
C ASN A 346 15.70 -11.09 -3.20
N ALA A 347 16.84 -11.77 -3.16
CA ALA A 347 17.20 -12.77 -4.18
C ALA A 347 16.19 -13.94 -4.21
N ARG A 348 15.74 -14.44 -3.05
CA ARG A 348 14.80 -15.56 -2.95
C ARG A 348 13.35 -15.20 -3.26
N PHE A 349 12.95 -13.97 -2.99
CA PHE A 349 11.56 -13.51 -3.13
C PHE A 349 11.31 -12.68 -4.40
N SER A 350 12.35 -12.43 -5.22
CA SER A 350 12.26 -11.68 -6.48
C SER A 350 11.23 -12.26 -7.46
N GLU A 351 11.11 -13.58 -7.56
CA GLU A 351 10.14 -14.26 -8.45
C GLU A 351 8.68 -14.05 -8.01
N VAL A 352 8.42 -13.94 -6.71
CA VAL A 352 7.07 -13.83 -6.16
C VAL A 352 6.54 -12.40 -6.25
N LEU A 353 7.42 -11.40 -6.23
CA LEU A 353 7.05 -9.99 -6.00
C LEU A 353 7.34 -9.06 -7.19
N ARG A 354 7.54 -9.60 -8.39
CA ARG A 354 7.64 -8.85 -9.67
C ARG A 354 8.63 -7.67 -9.63
N GLY A 355 9.74 -7.82 -8.90
CA GLY A 355 10.81 -6.82 -8.87
C GLY A 355 10.65 -5.66 -7.88
N ALA A 356 9.70 -5.71 -6.94
CA ALA A 356 9.65 -4.77 -5.82
C ALA A 356 10.68 -5.14 -4.74
N ASP A 357 11.45 -4.17 -4.25
CA ASP A 357 12.39 -4.34 -3.14
C ASP A 357 11.63 -4.44 -1.81
N ILE A 358 11.62 -5.64 -1.22
CA ILE A 358 10.91 -5.92 0.04
C ILE A 358 11.77 -5.42 1.21
N ALA A 359 13.06 -5.75 1.22
CA ALA A 359 13.91 -5.38 2.33
C ALA A 359 14.49 -3.97 2.17
N SER A 360 13.66 -2.91 2.24
CA SER A 360 14.14 -1.53 2.30
C SER A 360 13.90 -0.92 3.70
N LEU A 361 14.98 -0.60 4.40
CA LEU A 361 14.90 0.10 5.69
C LEU A 361 14.89 1.62 5.47
N SER A 362 13.91 2.33 6.01
CA SER A 362 13.91 3.79 6.00
C SER A 362 15.12 4.33 6.79
N PRO A 363 15.87 5.32 6.25
CA PRO A 363 16.97 5.97 6.97
C PRO A 363 16.55 6.52 8.33
N GLY A 364 15.29 6.97 8.47
CA GLY A 364 14.76 7.49 9.73
C GLY A 364 14.68 6.43 10.83
N PHE A 365 14.35 5.19 10.49
CA PHE A 365 14.29 4.10 11.47
C PHE A 365 15.69 3.70 11.96
N MET A 366 16.69 3.76 11.07
CA MET A 366 18.09 3.53 11.44
C MET A 366 18.60 4.56 12.46
N LEU A 367 18.27 5.84 12.25
CA LEU A 367 18.59 6.91 13.18
C LEU A 367 17.87 6.74 14.53
N LEU A 368 16.60 6.31 14.50
CA LEU A 368 15.84 6.02 15.71
C LEU A 368 16.45 4.87 16.51
N LEU A 369 16.83 3.76 15.84
CA LEU A 369 17.51 2.65 16.50
C LEU A 369 18.87 3.05 17.08
N LEU A 370 19.64 3.88 16.37
CA LEU A 370 20.89 4.43 16.88
C LEU A 370 20.66 5.28 18.13
N ALA A 371 19.73 6.23 18.07
CA ALA A 371 19.42 7.09 19.20
C ALA A 371 18.92 6.28 20.41
N ALA A 372 18.07 5.28 20.19
CA ALA A 372 17.57 4.41 21.24
C ALA A 372 18.68 3.55 21.87
N ALA A 373 19.58 2.98 21.06
CA ALA A 373 20.69 2.17 21.54
C ALA A 373 21.69 3.01 22.35
N GLU A 374 22.06 4.20 21.85
CA GLU A 374 22.95 5.14 22.55
C GLU A 374 22.35 5.60 23.89
N PHE A 375 21.06 5.95 23.89
CA PHE A 375 20.35 6.35 25.10
C PHE A 375 20.30 5.21 26.14
N LEU A 376 19.99 3.99 25.70
CA LEU A 376 19.94 2.82 26.57
C LEU A 376 21.32 2.51 27.16
N VAL A 377 22.38 2.52 26.35
CA VAL A 377 23.72 2.20 26.81
C VAL A 377 24.27 3.28 27.74
N CYS A 378 24.05 4.56 27.44
CA CYS A 378 24.45 5.67 28.30
C CYS A 378 23.71 5.65 29.64
N SER A 379 22.38 5.49 29.62
CA SER A 379 21.58 5.44 30.86
C SER A 379 22.00 4.26 31.75
N MET A 380 22.19 3.08 31.18
CA MET A 380 22.66 1.91 31.95
C MET A 380 24.08 2.06 32.49
N SER A 381 24.95 2.76 31.75
CA SER A 381 26.31 3.08 32.23
C SER A 381 26.27 4.00 33.44
N VAL A 382 25.41 5.03 33.42
CA VAL A 382 25.22 5.96 34.55
C VAL A 382 24.66 5.22 35.76
N VAL A 383 23.60 4.43 35.58
CA VAL A 383 22.96 3.66 36.66
C VAL A 383 23.96 2.69 37.30
N SER A 384 24.68 1.92 36.48
CA SER A 384 25.66 0.97 37.02
C SER A 384 26.85 1.65 37.71
N MET A 385 27.27 2.83 37.27
CA MET A 385 28.30 3.61 37.95
C MET A 385 27.80 4.17 39.28
N TYR A 386 26.55 4.65 39.33
CA TYR A 386 25.93 5.13 40.56
C TYR A 386 25.90 4.02 41.63
N PHE A 387 25.38 2.84 41.30
CA PHE A 387 25.30 1.73 42.24
C PHE A 387 26.67 1.23 42.74
N ASN A 388 27.69 1.22 41.88
CA ASN A 388 29.01 0.70 42.24
C ASN A 388 29.93 1.71 42.95
N TYR A 389 29.83 3.02 42.65
CA TYR A 389 30.83 4.02 43.06
C TYR A 389 30.27 5.26 43.76
N ALA A 390 28.97 5.55 43.68
CA ALA A 390 28.40 6.68 44.42
C ALA A 390 28.35 6.38 45.94
N ASN A 391 28.01 5.14 46.32
CA ASN A 391 27.82 4.72 47.71
C ASN A 391 29.05 4.10 48.41
N LYS A 392 30.15 3.80 47.70
CA LYS A 392 31.37 3.23 48.30
C LYS A 392 32.46 4.29 48.51
N GLN A 393 33.13 4.26 49.67
CA GLN A 393 34.35 5.05 49.90
C GLN A 393 35.51 4.51 49.04
N THR A 394 36.35 5.40 48.52
CA THR A 394 37.53 5.07 47.68
C THR A 394 38.46 4.04 48.33
N ALA A 395 38.56 4.03 49.66
CA ALA A 395 39.34 3.04 50.41
C ALA A 395 38.74 1.63 50.41
N GLN A 396 37.41 1.48 50.31
CA GLN A 396 36.76 0.17 50.20
C GLN A 396 36.94 -0.45 48.81
N LEU A 397 36.97 0.39 47.76
CA LEU A 397 37.18 -0.03 46.37
C LEU A 397 38.58 -0.58 46.07
N LEU A 398 39.57 -0.29 46.92
CA LEU A 398 40.93 -0.83 46.84
C LEU A 398 41.12 -2.10 47.67
N ARG A 399 40.20 -2.36 48.60
CA ARG A 399 40.26 -3.48 49.55
C ARG A 399 39.51 -4.71 49.04
N ASP A 400 38.44 -4.48 48.27
CA ASP A 400 37.78 -5.47 47.40
C ASP A 400 38.64 -5.67 46.12
#